data_AF-A0A4P6K3I7-F1
#
_entry.id   AF-A0A4P6K3I7-F1
#
_cell.length_a   1.000
_cell.length_b   1.000
_cell.length_c   1.000
_cell.angle_alpha   90.00
_cell.angle_beta   90.00
_cell.angle_gamma   90.00
#
_symmetry.space_group_name_H-M   'P 1'
#
loop_
_entity.id
_entity.type
_entity.pdbx_description
1 polymer ?
#
loop_
_entity_poly.entity_id
_entity_poly.type
_entity_poly.pdbx_seq_one_letter_code
_entity_poly.pdbx_strand_id
1 'polypeptide(L)'
;MQCSEPGAIREEEIVAYLAGEKVRPAVVQHLARCQYCSARLATYRQMERELTSKLYRLDCPSNQVLGEYQLGFLDPKEVLRVQKHLEICKFCSAEVATLAQFLANDLVLAERPSVARSKPSLNHHIQQEAGRVVEQLSSHILSEVRRIVATLVPSQPASLALRGEEALWPRNYVAEDVSVSIQVEQGTHRNDSVQLIGFVSRKDTDLGALQGIAVQLVSPAKHEYVQYIDELGNFIFSSIMPATYTLEMQFPESVIVIEQLAVVLDQ
;
A
#
# COMPACT_ATOMS: atom_id res chain seq x y z
N MET A 1 -6.00 -29.79 20.84
CA MET A 1 -7.07 -29.29 19.96
C MET A 1 -7.11 -30.17 18.72
N GLN A 2 -8.09 -31.05 18.61
CA GLN A 2 -8.21 -32.03 17.53
C GLN A 2 -9.22 -31.56 16.49
N CYS A 3 -9.07 -32.02 15.26
CA CYS A 3 -10.06 -31.85 14.21
C CYS A 3 -11.44 -32.36 14.67
N SER A 4 -12.52 -31.65 14.30
CA SER A 4 -13.89 -32.05 14.61
C SER A 4 -14.28 -33.37 13.93
N GLU A 5 -13.64 -33.73 12.82
CA GLU A 5 -13.78 -35.04 12.16
C GLU A 5 -12.39 -35.49 11.66
N PRO A 6 -11.59 -36.17 12.49
CA PRO A 6 -10.28 -36.66 12.07
C PRO A 6 -10.44 -37.67 10.93
N GLY A 7 -9.80 -37.40 9.79
CA GLY A 7 -9.86 -38.23 8.58
C GLY A 7 -10.84 -37.75 7.49
N ALA A 8 -11.64 -36.71 7.75
CA ALA A 8 -12.56 -36.13 6.76
C ALA A 8 -11.84 -35.40 5.62
N ILE A 9 -10.67 -34.81 5.91
CA ILE A 9 -9.80 -34.16 4.94
C ILE A 9 -8.41 -34.77 5.07
N ARG A 10 -7.79 -35.08 3.93
CA ARG A 10 -6.38 -35.48 3.87
C ARG A 10 -5.47 -34.30 3.58
N GLU A 11 -4.20 -34.39 3.95
CA GLU A 11 -3.26 -33.27 3.81
C GLU A 11 -3.06 -32.86 2.35
N GLU A 12 -3.01 -33.83 1.44
CA GLU A 12 -2.94 -33.59 0.00
C GLU A 12 -4.13 -32.79 -0.53
N GLU A 13 -5.31 -32.92 0.07
CA GLU A 13 -6.51 -32.18 -0.34
C GLU A 13 -6.49 -30.74 0.17
N ILE A 14 -5.82 -30.47 1.29
CA ILE A 14 -5.61 -29.10 1.80
C ILE A 14 -4.66 -28.36 0.85
N VAL A 15 -3.59 -29.02 0.42
CA VAL A 15 -2.62 -28.45 -0.54
C VAL A 15 -3.25 -28.26 -1.92
N ALA A 16 -3.99 -29.25 -2.43
CA ALA A 16 -4.71 -29.14 -3.70
C ALA A 16 -5.73 -27.99 -3.68
N TYR A 17 -6.47 -27.83 -2.58
CA TYR A 17 -7.39 -26.70 -2.41
C TYR A 17 -6.66 -25.35 -2.41
N LEU A 18 -5.49 -25.28 -1.77
CA LEU A 18 -4.66 -24.08 -1.71
C LEU A 18 -4.10 -23.70 -3.09
N ALA A 19 -3.71 -24.68 -3.91
CA ALA A 19 -3.27 -24.50 -5.29
C ALA A 19 -4.41 -24.18 -6.29
N GLY A 20 -5.66 -24.08 -5.82
CA GLY A 20 -6.83 -23.81 -6.67
C GLY A 20 -7.28 -25.00 -7.51
N GLU A 21 -6.82 -26.21 -7.18
CA GLU A 21 -7.24 -27.44 -7.86
C GLU A 21 -8.64 -27.87 -7.44
N LYS A 22 -9.27 -28.71 -8.27
CA LYS A 22 -10.61 -29.23 -8.01
C LYS A 22 -10.57 -30.26 -6.87
N VAL A 23 -11.06 -29.86 -5.70
CA VAL A 23 -11.23 -30.75 -4.54
C VAL A 23 -12.69 -31.15 -4.32
N ARG A 24 -12.91 -32.18 -3.50
CA ARG A 24 -14.26 -32.65 -3.15
C ARG A 24 -15.04 -31.55 -2.41
N PRO A 25 -16.34 -31.34 -2.68
CA PRO A 25 -17.15 -30.32 -2.00
C PRO A 25 -17.16 -30.45 -0.47
N ALA A 26 -17.01 -31.68 0.04
CA ALA A 26 -16.91 -31.96 1.47
C ALA A 26 -15.69 -31.29 2.13
N VAL A 27 -14.57 -31.14 1.40
CA VAL A 27 -13.35 -30.49 1.90
C VAL A 27 -13.59 -29.01 2.13
N VAL A 28 -14.24 -28.32 1.17
CA VAL A 28 -14.59 -26.90 1.29
C VAL A 28 -15.53 -26.66 2.46
N GLN A 29 -16.57 -27.50 2.59
CA GLN A 29 -17.54 -27.40 3.68
C GLN A 29 -16.91 -27.66 5.05
N HIS A 30 -15.98 -28.61 5.14
CA HIS A 30 -15.30 -28.93 6.37
C HIS A 30 -14.26 -27.85 6.74
N LEU A 31 -13.53 -27.27 5.77
CA LEU A 31 -12.66 -26.11 6.01
C LEU A 31 -13.44 -24.89 6.53
N ALA A 32 -14.69 -24.70 6.11
CA ALA A 32 -15.55 -23.62 6.61
C ALA A 32 -16.09 -23.88 8.04
N ARG A 33 -16.19 -25.14 8.47
CA ARG A 33 -16.75 -25.53 9.79
C ARG A 33 -15.68 -25.80 10.85
N CYS A 34 -14.51 -26.29 10.47
CA CYS A 34 -13.49 -26.74 11.40
C CYS A 34 -12.38 -25.70 11.55
N GLN A 35 -12.34 -25.02 12.70
CA GLN A 35 -11.33 -24.00 13.02
C GLN A 35 -9.89 -24.56 13.02
N TYR A 36 -9.72 -25.84 13.34
CA TYR A 36 -8.41 -26.48 13.33
C TYR A 36 -7.87 -26.65 11.90
N CYS A 37 -8.69 -27.17 10.98
CA CYS A 37 -8.30 -27.36 9.59
C CYS A 37 -8.15 -26.02 8.85
N SER A 38 -8.95 -25.01 9.19
CA SER A 38 -8.79 -23.65 8.65
C SER A 38 -7.49 -22.98 9.14
N ALA A 39 -7.14 -23.13 10.42
CA ALA A 39 -5.87 -22.64 10.95
C ALA A 39 -4.67 -23.32 10.28
N ARG A 40 -4.73 -24.64 10.05
CA ARG A 40 -3.71 -25.39 9.31
C ARG A 40 -3.56 -24.89 7.86
N LEU A 41 -4.68 -24.64 7.16
CA LEU A 41 -4.65 -24.06 5.82
C LEU A 41 -3.98 -22.67 5.81
N ALA A 42 -4.26 -21.84 6.82
CA ALA A 42 -3.62 -20.53 6.96
C ALA A 42 -2.10 -20.66 7.17
N THR A 43 -1.64 -21.65 7.94
CA THR A 43 -0.21 -21.94 8.10
C THR A 43 0.44 -22.33 6.77
N TYR A 44 -0.17 -23.21 5.97
CA TYR A 44 0.37 -23.57 4.66
C TYR A 44 0.41 -22.37 3.70
N ARG A 45 -0.61 -21.49 3.72
CA ARG A 45 -0.59 -20.24 2.95
C ARG A 45 0.53 -19.29 3.40
N GLN A 46 0.80 -19.23 4.70
CA GLN A 46 1.90 -18.41 5.21
C GLN A 46 3.25 -18.95 4.73
N MET A 47 3.46 -20.27 4.81
CA MET A 47 4.69 -20.91 4.34
C MET A 47 4.87 -20.76 2.83
N GLU A 48 3.82 -20.94 2.04
CA GLU A 48 3.88 -20.73 0.58
C GLU A 48 4.26 -19.29 0.24
N ARG A 49 3.67 -18.30 0.92
CA ARG A 49 4.02 -16.88 0.71
C ARG A 49 5.46 -16.59 1.08
N GLU A 50 5.95 -17.13 2.19
CA GLU A 50 7.32 -16.93 2.65
C GLU A 50 8.35 -17.61 1.74
N LEU A 51 8.07 -18.83 1.27
CA LEU A 51 8.93 -19.55 0.34
C LEU A 51 8.92 -18.89 -1.04
N THR A 52 7.75 -18.49 -1.52
CA THR A 52 7.62 -17.79 -2.80
C THR A 52 8.40 -16.47 -2.75
N SER A 53 8.22 -15.64 -1.72
CA SER A 53 8.94 -14.36 -1.64
C SER A 53 10.47 -14.52 -1.59
N LYS A 54 10.96 -15.60 -0.97
CA LYS A 54 12.40 -15.89 -0.88
C LYS A 54 12.98 -16.53 -2.14
N LEU A 55 12.18 -17.27 -2.92
CA LEU A 55 12.65 -18.05 -4.07
C LEU A 55 12.29 -17.43 -5.43
N TYR A 56 11.36 -16.48 -5.48
CA TYR A 56 10.79 -15.88 -6.69
C TYR A 56 11.77 -15.02 -7.53
N ARG A 57 12.96 -14.70 -7.01
CA ARG A 57 13.94 -13.85 -7.72
C ARG A 57 15.35 -14.43 -7.83
N LEU A 58 15.53 -15.72 -7.57
CA LEU A 58 16.87 -16.33 -7.64
C LEU A 58 17.45 -16.32 -9.06
N ASP A 59 16.60 -16.46 -10.10
CA ASP A 59 17.03 -16.47 -11.50
C ASP A 59 16.46 -15.29 -12.33
N CYS A 60 15.71 -14.38 -11.70
CA CYS A 60 15.08 -13.25 -12.37
C CYS A 60 16.06 -12.05 -12.50
N PRO A 61 16.06 -11.33 -13.63
CA PRO A 61 16.79 -10.07 -13.74
C PRO A 61 16.26 -9.05 -12.73
N SER A 62 17.11 -8.15 -12.27
CA SER A 62 16.71 -7.10 -11.33
C SER A 62 15.73 -6.11 -11.99
N ASN A 63 14.94 -5.42 -11.17
CA ASN A 63 14.00 -4.39 -11.63
C ASN A 63 14.71 -3.29 -12.45
N GLN A 64 15.96 -2.95 -12.09
CA GLN A 64 16.76 -1.97 -12.82
C GLN A 64 17.05 -2.43 -14.26
N VAL A 65 17.47 -3.69 -14.44
CA VAL A 65 17.75 -4.26 -15.76
C VAL A 65 16.48 -4.33 -16.62
N LEU A 66 15.33 -4.64 -16.03
CA LEU A 66 14.04 -4.62 -16.74
C LEU A 66 13.64 -3.20 -17.18
N GLY A 67 13.93 -2.18 -16.36
CA GLY A 67 13.72 -0.78 -16.71
C GLY A 67 14.63 -0.31 -17.84
N GLU A 68 15.92 -0.63 -17.75
CA GLU A 68 16.91 -0.31 -18.79
C GLU A 68 16.59 -1.03 -20.12
N TYR A 69 16.08 -2.26 -20.06
CA TYR A 69 15.57 -2.99 -21.23
C TYR A 69 14.42 -2.24 -21.90
N GLN A 70 13.41 -1.82 -21.12
CA GLN A 70 12.23 -1.15 -21.65
C GLN A 70 12.54 0.24 -22.23
N LEU A 71 13.52 0.95 -21.65
CA LEU A 71 13.97 2.26 -22.11
C LEU A 71 15.00 2.17 -23.26
N GLY A 72 15.40 0.95 -23.66
CA GLY A 72 16.35 0.73 -24.74
C GLY A 72 17.79 1.13 -24.42
N PHE A 73 18.16 1.16 -23.13
CA PHE A 73 19.50 1.53 -22.65
C PHE A 73 20.45 0.34 -22.44
N LEU A 74 19.97 -0.90 -22.59
CA LEU A 74 20.81 -2.09 -22.44
C LEU A 74 21.70 -2.35 -23.65
N ASP A 75 22.87 -2.93 -23.38
CA ASP A 75 23.75 -3.45 -24.43
C ASP A 75 23.09 -4.60 -25.20
N PRO A 76 23.41 -4.80 -26.49
CA PRO A 76 22.79 -5.83 -27.34
C PRO A 76 22.90 -7.26 -26.78
N LYS A 77 23.94 -7.55 -25.98
CA LYS A 77 24.12 -8.85 -25.33
C LYS A 77 23.17 -9.05 -24.15
N GLU A 78 22.85 -7.99 -23.43
CA GLU A 78 21.97 -8.02 -22.25
C GLU A 78 20.50 -8.02 -22.67
N VAL A 79 20.15 -7.31 -23.74
CA VAL A 79 18.83 -7.36 -24.38
C VAL A 79 18.43 -8.81 -24.71
N LEU A 80 19.33 -9.58 -25.35
CA LEU A 80 19.07 -10.98 -25.68
C LEU A 80 18.87 -11.88 -24.45
N ARG A 81 19.62 -11.61 -23.37
CA ARG A 81 19.51 -12.36 -22.11
C ARG A 81 18.18 -12.09 -21.43
N VAL A 82 17.76 -10.82 -21.38
CA VAL A 82 16.47 -10.41 -20.81
C VAL A 82 15.32 -10.94 -21.66
N GLN A 83 15.39 -10.81 -23.00
CA GLN A 83 14.36 -11.31 -23.90
C GLN A 83 14.14 -12.82 -23.75
N LYS A 84 15.22 -13.61 -23.70
CA LYS A 84 15.14 -15.05 -23.44
C LYS A 84 14.53 -15.38 -22.08
N HIS A 85 14.78 -14.55 -21.07
CA HIS A 85 14.16 -14.70 -19.76
C HIS A 85 12.67 -14.36 -19.78
N LEU A 86 12.26 -13.29 -20.49
CA LEU A 86 10.86 -12.88 -20.63
C LEU A 86 10.00 -13.92 -21.36
N GLU A 87 10.59 -14.72 -22.25
CA GLU A 87 9.89 -15.85 -22.90
C GLU A 87 9.56 -17.00 -21.94
N ILE A 88 10.30 -17.12 -20.83
CA ILE A 88 10.18 -18.24 -19.88
C ILE A 88 9.43 -17.80 -18.61
N CYS A 89 9.71 -16.59 -18.14
CA CYS A 89 9.20 -16.08 -16.87
C CYS A 89 7.97 -15.19 -17.07
N LYS A 90 6.80 -15.76 -16.78
CA LYS A 90 5.50 -15.05 -16.86
C LYS A 90 5.45 -13.83 -15.95
N PHE A 91 6.13 -13.87 -14.82
CA PHE A 91 6.18 -12.81 -13.84
C PHE A 91 6.94 -11.58 -14.35
N CYS A 92 8.17 -11.76 -14.84
CA CYS A 92 8.93 -10.66 -15.44
C CYS A 92 8.25 -10.13 -16.72
N SER A 93 7.55 -10.97 -17.47
CA SER A 93 6.76 -10.51 -18.62
C SER A 93 5.60 -9.58 -18.21
N ALA A 94 4.95 -9.87 -17.08
CA ALA A 94 3.89 -9.02 -16.53
C ALA A 94 4.47 -7.71 -15.97
N GLU A 95 5.61 -7.77 -15.29
CA GLU A 95 6.32 -6.57 -14.78
C GLU A 95 6.71 -5.61 -15.93
N VAL A 96 7.29 -6.13 -17.02
CA VAL A 96 7.66 -5.31 -18.20
C VAL A 96 6.42 -4.76 -18.91
N ALA A 97 5.34 -5.52 -19.01
CA ALA A 97 4.08 -5.05 -19.61
C ALA A 97 3.46 -3.89 -18.80
N THR A 98 3.45 -4.00 -17.47
CA THR A 98 3.00 -2.93 -16.57
C THR A 98 3.86 -1.68 -16.73
N LEU A 99 5.19 -1.83 -16.78
CA LEU A 99 6.12 -0.71 -16.98
C LEU A 99 5.92 -0.06 -18.37
N ALA A 100 5.71 -0.86 -19.41
CA ALA A 100 5.42 -0.37 -20.76
C ALA A 100 4.14 0.48 -20.80
N GLN A 101 3.10 0.04 -20.10
CA GLN A 101 1.82 0.74 -20.04
C GLN A 101 1.92 2.06 -19.27
N PHE A 102 2.71 2.09 -18.18
CA PHE A 102 3.00 3.32 -17.45
C PHE A 102 3.72 4.35 -18.34
N LEU A 103 4.80 3.95 -19.02
CA LEU A 103 5.56 4.83 -19.92
C LEU A 103 4.71 5.32 -21.11
N ALA A 104 3.83 4.49 -21.65
CA ALA A 104 2.93 4.87 -22.73
C ALA A 104 1.91 5.94 -22.26
N ASN A 105 1.41 5.84 -21.03
CA ASN A 105 0.47 6.81 -20.47
C ASN A 105 1.12 8.18 -20.21
N ASP A 106 2.39 8.21 -19.80
CA ASP A 106 3.15 9.46 -19.62
C ASP A 106 3.42 10.19 -20.96
N LEU A 107 3.68 9.46 -22.04
CA LEU A 107 3.91 10.06 -23.37
C LEU A 107 2.64 10.68 -23.97
N VAL A 108 1.47 10.10 -23.70
CA VAL A 108 0.18 10.64 -24.17
C VAL A 108 -0.18 11.97 -23.50
N LEU A 109 0.36 12.26 -22.30
CA LEU A 109 0.22 13.58 -21.65
C LEU A 109 1.12 14.67 -22.25
N ALA A 110 2.14 14.32 -23.04
CA ALA A 110 3.06 15.28 -23.65
C ALA A 110 2.54 15.89 -24.97
N GLU A 111 1.54 15.29 -25.62
CA GLU A 111 0.92 15.81 -26.85
C GLU A 111 -0.33 16.67 -26.55
N ARG A 112 -0.10 17.89 -26.04
CA ARG A 112 -1.09 18.98 -26.11
C ARG A 112 -0.86 19.84 -27.37
N PRO A 113 -1.93 20.37 -28.01
CA PRO A 113 -1.84 20.99 -29.33
C PRO A 113 -0.98 22.25 -29.34
N SER A 114 -0.16 22.37 -30.38
CA SER A 114 0.76 23.47 -30.60
C SER A 114 0.03 24.80 -30.80
N VAL A 115 0.13 25.70 -29.82
CA VAL A 115 -0.26 27.10 -30.01
C VAL A 115 0.83 27.80 -30.80
N ALA A 116 0.41 28.48 -31.87
CA ALA A 116 1.24 29.08 -32.89
C ALA A 116 2.36 29.99 -32.35
N ARG A 117 3.56 29.80 -32.93
CA ARG A 117 4.75 30.63 -32.77
C ARG A 117 4.51 32.08 -33.18
N SER A 118 4.90 33.02 -32.32
CA SER A 118 5.32 34.38 -32.73
C SER A 118 6.70 34.69 -32.13
N LYS A 119 7.53 35.34 -32.93
CA LYS A 119 8.98 35.59 -32.74
C LYS A 119 9.29 36.72 -31.73
N PRO A 120 10.55 36.88 -31.29
CA PRO A 120 10.91 37.28 -29.92
C PRO A 120 11.20 38.78 -29.78
N SER A 121 10.98 39.33 -28.58
CA SER A 121 11.64 40.56 -28.15
C SER A 121 12.01 40.51 -26.67
N LEU A 122 13.33 40.51 -26.46
CA LEU A 122 14.12 41.02 -25.35
C LEU A 122 13.34 41.56 -24.13
N ASN A 123 13.47 40.91 -22.97
CA ASN A 123 13.84 41.56 -21.70
C ASN A 123 14.00 40.56 -20.54
N HIS A 124 15.09 40.76 -19.81
CA HIS A 124 15.72 39.87 -18.83
C HIS A 124 15.14 40.04 -17.41
N HIS A 125 13.81 40.07 -17.24
CA HIS A 125 13.21 40.44 -15.94
C HIS A 125 11.99 39.63 -15.49
N ILE A 126 11.80 38.39 -15.96
CA ILE A 126 10.64 37.53 -15.59
C ILE A 126 11.09 36.13 -15.09
N GLN A 127 12.29 36.02 -14.52
CA GLN A 127 12.72 34.76 -13.87
C GLN A 127 12.32 34.65 -12.39
N GLN A 128 11.64 35.66 -11.82
CA GLN A 128 11.20 35.64 -10.41
C GLN A 128 9.69 35.45 -10.22
N GLU A 129 8.87 35.49 -11.28
CA GLU A 129 7.41 35.27 -11.17
C GLU A 129 6.94 33.88 -11.63
N ALA A 130 7.80 33.12 -12.32
CA ALA A 130 7.47 31.77 -12.81
C ALA A 130 7.30 30.73 -11.68
N GLY A 131 7.86 30.98 -10.49
CA GLY A 131 7.69 30.09 -9.33
C GLY A 131 6.30 30.16 -8.71
N ARG A 132 5.61 31.31 -8.77
CA ARG A 132 4.31 31.51 -8.10
C ARG A 132 3.10 31.08 -8.93
N VAL A 133 3.22 31.08 -10.26
CA VAL A 133 2.12 30.70 -11.15
C VAL A 133 2.02 29.17 -11.30
N VAL A 134 3.13 28.44 -11.22
CA VAL A 134 3.12 26.96 -11.20
C VAL A 134 2.48 26.44 -9.91
N GLU A 135 2.67 27.10 -8.78
CA GLU A 135 2.06 26.73 -7.51
C GLU A 135 0.54 27.07 -7.46
N GLN A 136 0.10 28.12 -8.17
CA GLN A 136 -1.31 28.47 -8.32
C GLN A 136 -2.08 27.63 -9.35
N LEU A 137 -1.43 27.00 -10.32
CA LEU A 137 -2.12 26.11 -11.27
C LEU A 137 -2.28 24.67 -10.73
N SER A 138 -1.35 24.22 -9.89
CA SER A 138 -1.46 22.94 -9.15
C SER A 138 -2.66 22.92 -8.19
N SER A 139 -3.00 24.07 -7.59
CA SER A 139 -4.15 24.19 -6.69
C SER A 139 -5.50 24.19 -7.42
N HIS A 140 -5.53 24.42 -8.74
CA HIS A 140 -6.77 24.37 -9.51
C HIS A 140 -7.07 22.99 -10.13
N ILE A 141 -6.06 22.13 -10.33
CA ILE A 141 -6.28 20.75 -10.83
C ILE A 141 -6.60 19.77 -9.68
N LEU A 142 -6.24 20.10 -8.44
CA LEU A 142 -6.63 19.33 -7.24
C LEU A 142 -8.08 19.61 -6.76
N SER A 143 -8.86 20.42 -7.49
CA SER A 143 -10.17 20.89 -7.03
C SER A 143 -11.35 19.92 -7.22
N GLU A 144 -11.09 18.65 -7.56
CA GLU A 144 -12.08 17.57 -7.43
C GLU A 144 -11.52 16.30 -6.78
N VAL A 145 -10.40 16.37 -6.06
CA VAL A 145 -9.99 15.24 -5.20
C VAL A 145 -10.92 15.24 -3.99
N ARG A 146 -11.77 14.21 -3.88
CA ARG A 146 -12.75 14.11 -2.79
C ARG A 146 -12.00 13.93 -1.48
N ARG A 147 -12.14 14.90 -0.54
CA ARG A 147 -11.64 14.77 0.83
C ARG A 147 -12.64 13.92 1.63
N ILE A 148 -12.22 12.72 2.02
CA ILE A 148 -13.04 11.76 2.76
C ILE A 148 -12.52 11.72 4.20
N VAL A 149 -13.36 12.10 5.16
CA VAL A 149 -13.01 12.01 6.58
C VAL A 149 -13.25 10.57 7.04
N ALA A 150 -12.17 9.92 7.48
CA ALA A 150 -12.23 8.57 8.02
C ALA A 150 -12.87 8.59 9.41
N THR A 151 -13.87 7.74 9.60
CA THR A 151 -14.62 7.69 10.85
C THR A 151 -14.02 6.60 11.74
N LEU A 152 -13.73 6.93 12.99
CA LEU A 152 -13.31 5.95 13.99
C LEU A 152 -14.42 4.91 14.17
N VAL A 153 -14.12 3.65 13.90
CA VAL A 153 -15.01 2.53 14.18
C VAL A 153 -14.82 2.16 15.65
N PRO A 154 -15.85 2.34 16.51
CA PRO A 154 -15.76 1.91 17.89
C PRO A 154 -15.59 0.38 17.91
N SER A 155 -14.51 -0.10 18.50
CA SER A 155 -14.32 -1.51 18.81
C SER A 155 -15.48 -1.93 19.73
N GLN A 156 -16.40 -2.75 19.23
CA GLN A 156 -17.51 -3.25 20.07
C GLN A 156 -16.92 -4.18 21.15
N PRO A 157 -16.99 -3.84 22.44
CA PRO A 157 -16.65 -4.80 23.47
C PRO A 157 -17.80 -5.80 23.59
N ALA A 158 -17.49 -7.08 23.43
CA ALA A 158 -18.36 -8.11 23.98
C ALA A 158 -18.34 -7.96 25.52
N SER A 159 -19.42 -7.38 26.06
CA SER A 159 -19.82 -7.27 27.47
C SER A 159 -19.12 -6.24 28.37
N LEU A 160 -19.97 -5.48 29.10
CA LEU A 160 -19.73 -4.66 30.30
C LEU A 160 -18.95 -3.34 30.11
N ALA A 161 -19.70 -2.29 29.82
CA ALA A 161 -19.25 -0.91 29.89
C ALA A 161 -18.85 -0.51 31.33
N LEU A 162 -17.55 -0.28 31.56
CA LEU A 162 -17.11 0.70 32.53
C LEU A 162 -16.97 2.06 31.84
N ARG A 163 -17.45 3.07 32.55
CA ARG A 163 -17.56 4.45 32.11
C ARG A 163 -16.16 5.05 32.01
N GLY A 164 -15.73 5.36 30.78
CA GLY A 164 -14.50 6.10 30.49
C GLY A 164 -13.39 5.25 29.88
N GLU A 165 -13.66 4.58 28.77
CA GLU A 165 -12.60 3.98 27.94
C GLU A 165 -12.35 4.91 26.77
N GLU A 166 -11.35 5.79 26.90
CA GLU A 166 -10.64 6.30 25.74
C GLU A 166 -10.17 5.07 24.95
N ALA A 167 -10.51 5.00 23.66
CA ALA A 167 -10.35 3.79 22.85
C ALA A 167 -8.91 3.25 22.96
N LEU A 168 -8.77 2.14 23.68
CA LEU A 168 -7.53 1.37 23.83
C LEU A 168 -7.04 1.00 22.43
N TRP A 169 -5.77 1.30 22.15
CA TRP A 169 -5.12 0.91 20.90
C TRP A 169 -5.24 -0.62 20.70
N PRO A 170 -5.47 -1.10 19.46
CA PRO A 170 -5.47 -0.38 18.19
C PRO A 170 -6.80 0.31 17.85
N ARG A 171 -6.71 1.44 17.13
CA ARG A 171 -7.85 2.22 16.64
C ARG A 171 -8.07 1.96 15.16
N ASN A 172 -9.31 1.62 14.78
CA ASN A 172 -9.67 1.34 13.40
C ASN A 172 -10.50 2.49 12.85
N TYR A 173 -10.13 2.99 11.68
CA TYR A 173 -10.82 4.04 10.95
C TYR A 173 -11.29 3.49 9.61
N VAL A 174 -12.49 3.86 9.20
CA VAL A 174 -13.04 3.47 7.90
C VAL A 174 -13.45 4.73 7.14
N ALA A 175 -13.06 4.78 5.87
CA ALA A 175 -13.40 5.82 4.91
C ALA A 175 -13.81 5.11 3.61
N GLU A 176 -15.10 5.10 3.30
CA GLU A 176 -15.65 4.44 2.11
C GLU A 176 -15.21 2.96 1.97
N ASP A 177 -14.31 2.67 1.05
CA ASP A 177 -13.74 1.34 0.76
C ASP A 177 -12.37 1.12 1.40
N VAL A 178 -11.83 2.10 2.13
CA VAL A 178 -10.53 2.03 2.80
C VAL A 178 -10.70 1.85 4.30
N SER A 179 -9.95 0.91 4.85
CA SER A 179 -9.87 0.61 6.27
C SER A 179 -8.43 0.84 6.76
N VAL A 180 -8.29 1.67 7.78
CA VAL A 180 -7.00 2.07 8.37
C VAL A 180 -6.96 1.65 9.84
N SER A 181 -6.06 0.73 10.17
CA SER A 181 -5.80 0.31 11.55
C SER A 181 -4.56 1.03 12.05
N ILE A 182 -4.66 1.73 13.18
CA ILE A 182 -3.55 2.48 13.77
C ILE A 182 -3.24 1.91 15.15
N GLN A 183 -1.96 1.72 15.43
CA GLN A 183 -1.40 1.28 16.69
C GLN A 183 -0.28 2.24 17.11
N VAL A 184 -0.22 2.55 18.40
CA VAL A 184 0.87 3.34 18.99
C VAL A 184 1.66 2.46 19.93
N GLU A 185 2.98 2.47 19.76
CA GLU A 185 3.93 1.75 20.61
C GLU A 185 4.95 2.71 21.24
N GLN A 186 5.57 2.29 22.33
CA GLN A 186 6.67 3.04 22.94
C GLN A 186 7.91 2.95 22.04
N GLY A 187 8.47 4.10 21.67
CA GLY A 187 9.70 4.15 20.89
C GLY A 187 10.89 3.55 21.65
N THR A 188 11.80 2.90 20.93
CA THR A 188 12.99 2.25 21.50
C THR A 188 14.09 3.23 21.93
N HIS A 189 13.91 4.54 21.68
CA HIS A 189 14.93 5.57 21.90
C HIS A 189 14.52 6.58 22.98
N ARG A 190 15.52 6.98 23.77
CA ARG A 190 15.51 7.93 24.91
C ARG A 190 14.52 9.10 24.77
N ASN A 191 13.74 9.37 25.84
CA ASN A 191 12.74 10.43 26.04
C ASN A 191 11.44 10.30 25.23
N ASP A 192 10.34 9.89 25.89
CA ASP A 192 8.91 10.12 25.55
C ASP A 192 8.47 9.99 24.09
N SER A 193 9.27 9.32 23.26
CA SER A 193 9.02 9.22 21.84
C SER A 193 8.17 7.99 21.57
N VAL A 194 7.17 8.16 20.71
CA VAL A 194 6.22 7.12 20.33
C VAL A 194 6.44 6.71 18.89
N GLN A 195 6.16 5.45 18.61
CA GLN A 195 6.11 4.91 17.27
C GLN A 195 4.65 4.73 16.87
N LEU A 196 4.26 5.35 15.76
CA LEU A 196 2.94 5.19 15.15
C LEU A 196 3.06 4.18 14.03
N ILE A 197 2.36 3.07 14.16
CA ILE A 197 2.28 2.01 13.16
C ILE A 197 0.86 2.03 12.61
N GLY A 198 0.73 2.16 11.30
CA GLY A 198 -0.56 2.05 10.65
C GLY A 198 -0.55 1.01 9.55
N PHE A 199 -1.71 0.40 9.36
CA PHE A 199 -1.99 -0.56 8.31
C PHE A 199 -3.20 -0.07 7.52
N VAL A 200 -3.04 0.03 6.21
CA VAL A 200 -4.08 0.48 5.28
C VAL A 200 -4.45 -0.69 4.40
N SER A 201 -5.75 -0.92 4.28
CA SER A 201 -6.33 -1.90 3.36
C SER A 201 -7.48 -1.27 2.60
N ARG A 202 -7.67 -1.67 1.35
CA ARG A 202 -8.77 -1.22 0.50
C ARG A 202 -9.57 -2.43 0.04
N LYS A 203 -10.89 -2.32 0.09
CA LYS A 203 -11.80 -3.38 -0.32
C LYS A 203 -11.59 -3.69 -1.81
N ASP A 204 -11.52 -4.97 -2.14
CA ASP A 204 -11.38 -5.46 -3.52
C ASP A 204 -10.11 -4.96 -4.25
N THR A 205 -9.06 -4.56 -3.51
CA THR A 205 -7.79 -4.07 -4.04
C THR A 205 -6.62 -4.81 -3.37
N ASP A 206 -5.61 -5.19 -4.16
CA ASP A 206 -4.38 -5.77 -3.62
C ASP A 206 -3.60 -4.74 -2.79
N LEU A 207 -3.00 -5.17 -1.66
CA LEU A 207 -2.21 -4.30 -0.78
C LEU A 207 -1.06 -3.61 -1.51
N GLY A 208 -0.47 -4.28 -2.51
CA GLY A 208 0.60 -3.71 -3.34
C GLY A 208 0.14 -2.52 -4.21
N ALA A 209 -1.15 -2.41 -4.53
CA ALA A 209 -1.66 -1.25 -5.26
C ALA A 209 -1.72 0.02 -4.39
N LEU A 210 -1.59 -0.14 -3.06
CA LEU A 210 -1.51 0.96 -2.11
C LEU A 210 -0.06 1.40 -1.88
N GLN A 211 0.93 0.64 -2.37
CA GLN A 211 2.34 0.96 -2.19
C GLN A 211 2.68 2.31 -2.81
N GLY A 212 3.49 3.09 -2.09
CA GLY A 212 3.96 4.39 -2.57
C GLY A 212 2.96 5.53 -2.38
N ILE A 213 1.77 5.26 -1.83
CA ILE A 213 0.86 6.31 -1.39
C ILE A 213 1.50 7.10 -0.24
N ALA A 214 1.54 8.42 -0.38
CA ALA A 214 2.06 9.31 0.64
C ALA A 214 1.07 9.41 1.82
N VAL A 215 1.58 9.13 3.01
CA VAL A 215 0.92 9.30 4.30
C VAL A 215 1.60 10.47 4.99
N GLN A 216 0.85 11.53 5.23
CA GLN A 216 1.30 12.74 5.90
C GLN A 216 0.71 12.79 7.31
N LEU A 217 1.55 13.02 8.30
CA LEU A 217 1.15 13.26 9.68
C LEU A 217 1.46 14.71 10.02
N VAL A 218 0.42 15.51 10.16
CA VAL A 218 0.51 16.95 10.42
C VAL A 218 0.20 17.23 11.88
N SER A 219 1.16 17.85 12.57
CA SER A 219 0.98 18.31 13.96
C SER A 219 0.39 19.72 14.00
N PRO A 220 -0.32 20.10 15.08
CA PRO A 220 -0.79 21.46 15.29
C PRO A 220 0.36 22.47 15.40
N ALA A 221 1.56 22.00 15.74
CA ALA A 221 2.80 22.78 15.72
C ALA A 221 3.43 22.87 14.32
N LYS A 222 2.68 22.59 13.24
CA LYS A 222 3.13 22.56 11.83
C LYS A 222 4.32 21.63 11.56
N HIS A 223 4.50 20.58 12.36
CA HIS A 223 5.45 19.53 12.01
C HIS A 223 4.77 18.56 11.06
N GLU A 224 5.33 18.40 9.87
CA GLU A 224 4.84 17.49 8.86
C GLU A 224 5.81 16.31 8.77
N TYR A 225 5.31 15.11 9.02
CA TYR A 225 6.03 13.87 8.75
C TYR A 225 5.42 13.24 7.51
N VAL A 226 6.27 12.81 6.57
CA VAL A 226 5.82 12.14 5.35
C VAL A 226 6.43 10.75 5.33
N GLN A 227 5.58 9.75 5.20
CA GLN A 227 5.97 8.35 5.00
C GLN A 227 5.18 7.77 3.83
N TYR A 228 5.61 6.62 3.34
CA TYR A 228 4.95 5.93 2.23
C TYR A 228 4.44 4.58 2.69
N ILE A 229 3.30 4.18 2.16
CA ILE A 229 2.76 2.84 2.36
C ILE A 229 3.68 1.82 1.68
N ASP A 230 4.04 0.76 2.41
CA ASP A 230 4.87 -0.34 1.89
C ASP A 230 4.05 -1.36 1.08
N GLU A 231 4.74 -2.39 0.55
CA GLU A 231 4.13 -3.48 -0.24
C GLU A 231 3.05 -4.27 0.51
N LEU A 232 3.06 -4.18 1.85
CA LEU A 232 2.17 -4.89 2.73
C LEU A 232 1.05 -3.97 3.27
N GLY A 233 0.98 -2.72 2.84
CA GLY A 233 -0.02 -1.77 3.32
C GLY A 233 0.36 -1.07 4.63
N ASN A 234 1.57 -1.22 5.14
CA ASN A 234 1.99 -0.59 6.40
C ASN A 234 2.68 0.76 6.19
N PHE A 235 2.55 1.63 7.18
CA PHE A 235 3.38 2.82 7.33
C PHE A 235 3.84 2.92 8.80
N ILE A 236 5.06 3.40 8.99
CA ILE A 236 5.65 3.53 10.32
C ILE A 236 6.26 4.92 10.44
N PHE A 237 5.84 5.65 11.47
CA PHE A 237 6.50 6.87 11.90
C PHE A 237 7.19 6.62 13.24
N SER A 238 8.51 6.81 13.26
CA SER A 238 9.32 6.66 14.46
C SER A 238 9.59 8.01 15.11
N SER A 239 9.78 8.01 16.42
CA SER A 239 10.20 9.19 17.18
C SER A 239 9.21 10.37 17.14
N ILE A 240 7.92 10.08 17.15
CA ILE A 240 6.87 11.10 17.21
C ILE A 240 6.68 11.54 18.67
N MET A 241 6.33 12.80 18.91
CA MET A 241 5.96 13.28 20.24
C MET A 241 4.47 13.05 20.52
N PRO A 242 4.06 12.70 21.74
CA PRO A 242 2.64 12.57 22.08
C PRO A 242 1.89 13.89 21.85
N ALA A 243 0.94 13.89 20.92
CA ALA A 243 0.12 15.04 20.57
C ALA A 243 -1.12 14.60 19.76
N THR A 244 -2.01 15.54 19.46
CA THR A 244 -3.11 15.31 18.52
C THR A 244 -2.65 15.67 17.11
N TYR A 245 -2.67 14.72 16.19
CA TYR A 245 -2.24 14.89 14.80
C TYR A 245 -3.43 14.82 13.84
N THR A 246 -3.21 15.29 12.62
CA THR A 246 -4.07 14.98 11.46
C THR A 246 -3.30 14.04 10.56
N LEU A 247 -3.88 12.89 10.23
CA LEU A 247 -3.28 11.95 9.27
C LEU A 247 -3.98 12.15 7.92
N GLU A 248 -3.21 12.43 6.88
CA GLU A 248 -3.70 12.60 5.52
C GLU A 248 -3.04 11.57 4.60
N MET A 249 -3.83 10.87 3.80
CA MET A 249 -3.36 9.89 2.83
C MET A 249 -3.81 10.32 1.44
N GLN A 250 -2.83 10.50 0.54
CA GLN A 250 -3.06 11.04 -0.79
C GLN A 250 -3.27 9.90 -1.80
N PHE A 251 -4.52 9.50 -2.02
CA PHE A 251 -4.87 8.58 -3.10
C PHE A 251 -5.01 9.33 -4.42
N PRO A 252 -4.89 8.65 -5.57
CA PRO A 252 -5.03 9.31 -6.89
C PRO A 252 -6.38 10.00 -7.12
N GLU A 253 -7.45 9.49 -6.52
CA GLU A 253 -8.84 9.97 -6.74
C GLU A 253 -9.47 10.61 -5.49
N SER A 254 -8.85 10.46 -4.32
CA SER A 254 -9.38 10.96 -3.05
C SER A 254 -8.26 11.25 -2.05
N VAL A 255 -8.53 12.12 -1.07
CA VAL A 255 -7.66 12.28 0.10
C VAL A 255 -8.40 11.76 1.30
N ILE A 256 -7.88 10.71 1.94
CA ILE A 256 -8.46 10.21 3.18
C ILE A 256 -7.79 10.93 4.35
N VAL A 257 -8.61 11.49 5.23
CA VAL A 257 -8.17 12.29 6.36
C VAL A 257 -8.71 11.70 7.65
N ILE A 258 -7.83 11.37 8.59
CA ILE A 258 -8.18 11.10 9.98
C ILE A 258 -7.91 12.39 10.76
N GLU A 259 -8.98 13.08 11.11
CA GLU A 259 -8.91 14.29 11.94
C GLU A 259 -8.76 13.90 13.41
N GLN A 260 -8.01 14.72 14.17
CA GLN A 260 -7.87 14.59 15.62
C GLN A 260 -7.34 13.22 16.10
N LEU A 261 -6.34 12.66 15.43
CA LEU A 261 -5.62 11.47 15.88
C LEU A 261 -4.81 11.78 17.13
N ALA A 262 -5.38 11.55 18.31
CA ALA A 262 -4.68 11.65 19.58
C ALA A 262 -3.66 10.51 19.70
N VAL A 263 -2.38 10.81 19.48
CA VAL A 263 -1.26 9.90 19.68
C VAL A 263 -0.78 10.08 21.12
N VAL A 264 -1.39 9.33 22.04
CA VAL A 264 -1.01 9.27 23.45
C VAL A 264 -0.79 7.80 23.83
N LEU A 265 0.26 7.53 24.60
CA LEU A 265 0.43 6.26 25.29
C LEU A 265 -0.41 6.32 26.56
N ASP A 266 -1.38 5.43 26.70
CA ASP A 266 -1.94 5.13 28.02
C ASP A 266 -0.81 4.51 28.85
N GLN A 267 -0.53 5.12 30.02
CA GLN A 267 0.42 4.59 31.01
C GLN A 267 -0.31 3.66 31.98
#